data_AF-A0A367EB74-F1
#
_entry.id   AF-A0A367EB74-F1
#
_cell.length_a   1.000
_cell.length_b   1.000
_cell.length_c   1.000
_cell.angle_alpha   90.00
_cell.angle_beta   90.00
_cell.angle_gamma   90.00
#
_symmetry.space_group_name_H-M   'P 1'
#
loop_
_entity.id
_entity.type
_entity.pdbx_description
1 polymer ?
#
loop_
_entity_poly.entity_id
_entity_poly.type
_entity_poly.pdbx_seq_one_letter_code
_entity_poly.pdbx_strand_id
1 'polypeptide(L)'
;MTTAPLNGGKRRRKRRGEQTVVPDAEFTSYYGKPILNTPEWKPLNIGGYFFLGGLAGAGSLLAAGATATQRPVMARSMKITSTVAIAGSAAALIHDLGKPARFANMLRVLKPTSPMSVGSWLLAAYGPLAGAAAVSDLTGVLPRAGHAATAGAALLGPAVATYTAVLASDTAAPAWHDGYRELPFVFAGSATAAAAGTALLTAPLRENRPARHAALFGAGLEAAATHRLESRLGIVAETYRKGLAGRLMRSAKVLTAAGALAGAAAGGRNRGLAAMSGAALLAGSVCTRLGVFHAGRAALADPKYTVVPQRERLRAREAAQATMATPSTDHNHAPPTEPT
;
A
#
# COMPACT_ATOMS: atom_id res chain seq x y z
N MET A 1 -74.55 -4.67 -32.03
CA MET A 1 -74.83 -3.24 -32.20
C MET A 1 -73.63 -2.43 -31.73
N THR A 2 -73.14 -1.60 -32.63
CA THR A 2 -72.02 -0.66 -32.59
C THR A 2 -72.15 0.39 -31.48
N THR A 3 -71.05 0.86 -30.88
CA THR A 3 -70.77 2.30 -30.65
C THR A 3 -69.36 2.54 -30.08
N ALA A 4 -68.80 3.68 -30.50
CA ALA A 4 -67.40 4.10 -30.54
C ALA A 4 -66.87 4.75 -29.23
N PRO A 5 -65.55 5.02 -29.10
CA PRO A 5 -64.97 5.64 -27.91
C PRO A 5 -65.08 7.18 -27.96
N LEU A 6 -65.38 7.81 -26.81
CA LEU A 6 -65.32 9.26 -26.66
C LEU A 6 -63.96 9.69 -26.15
N ASN A 7 -63.18 10.24 -27.08
CA ASN A 7 -61.93 10.94 -26.83
C ASN A 7 -62.27 12.42 -26.54
N GLY A 8 -61.89 12.92 -25.37
CA GLY A 8 -62.12 14.32 -24.94
C GLY A 8 -60.88 14.88 -24.26
N GLY A 9 -59.95 15.37 -25.08
CA GLY A 9 -58.60 15.77 -24.67
C GLY A 9 -58.55 16.96 -23.71
N LYS A 10 -57.87 16.77 -22.57
CA LYS A 10 -57.27 17.88 -21.82
C LYS A 10 -55.90 18.19 -22.42
N ARG A 11 -55.84 19.28 -23.19
CA ARG A 11 -54.60 19.92 -23.67
C ARG A 11 -53.66 20.18 -22.49
N ARG A 12 -52.66 19.31 -22.29
CA ARG A 12 -51.58 19.52 -21.33
C ARG A 12 -50.61 20.52 -21.93
N ARG A 13 -50.68 21.75 -21.41
CA ARG A 13 -49.82 22.90 -21.73
C ARG A 13 -48.35 22.45 -21.62
N LYS A 14 -47.64 22.39 -22.76
CA LYS A 14 -46.24 21.96 -22.86
C LYS A 14 -45.35 23.01 -22.18
N ARG A 15 -45.15 22.90 -20.86
CA ARG A 15 -44.13 23.66 -20.15
C ARG A 15 -42.78 23.10 -20.60
N ARG A 16 -42.01 23.97 -21.27
CA ARG A 16 -40.63 23.74 -21.73
C ARG A 16 -39.71 23.75 -20.50
N GLY A 17 -39.78 22.68 -19.70
CA GLY A 17 -38.76 22.36 -18.72
C GLY A 17 -37.65 21.58 -19.41
N GLU A 18 -36.40 21.84 -19.06
CA GLU A 18 -35.24 21.07 -19.53
C GLU A 18 -35.54 19.57 -19.44
N GLN A 19 -35.38 18.87 -20.57
CA GLN A 19 -35.41 17.42 -20.56
C GLN A 19 -34.21 16.95 -19.76
N THR A 20 -34.45 16.36 -18.60
CA THR A 20 -33.42 15.73 -17.79
C THR A 20 -32.71 14.69 -18.66
N VAL A 21 -31.44 14.93 -18.98
CA VAL A 21 -30.55 13.98 -19.69
C VAL A 21 -30.15 12.78 -18.83
N VAL A 22 -30.67 12.71 -17.60
CA VAL A 22 -30.46 11.61 -16.67
C VAL A 22 -31.61 10.62 -16.87
N PRO A 23 -31.33 9.35 -17.21
CA PRO A 23 -32.34 8.30 -17.26
C PRO A 23 -33.14 8.24 -15.95
N ASP A 24 -34.44 7.91 -16.05
CA ASP A 24 -35.28 7.71 -14.87
C ASP A 24 -34.64 6.68 -13.93
N ALA A 25 -34.47 7.05 -12.66
CA ALA A 25 -33.78 6.21 -11.69
C ALA A 25 -34.60 4.93 -11.42
N GLU A 26 -34.11 3.78 -11.89
CA GLU A 26 -34.62 2.49 -11.45
C GLU A 26 -34.26 2.28 -9.97
N PHE A 27 -35.26 2.33 -9.10
CA PHE A 27 -35.10 2.10 -7.66
C PHE A 27 -34.80 0.63 -7.38
N THR A 28 -33.55 0.22 -7.55
CA THR A 28 -33.02 -1.01 -6.95
C THR A 28 -32.88 -0.80 -5.44
N SER A 29 -33.31 -1.80 -4.67
CA SER A 29 -33.14 -1.88 -3.21
C SER A 29 -31.76 -1.40 -2.73
N TYR A 30 -31.72 -0.68 -1.61
CA TYR A 30 -30.46 -0.20 -0.99
C TYR A 30 -29.53 -1.35 -0.58
N TYR A 31 -30.10 -2.52 -0.29
CA TYR A 31 -29.36 -3.71 0.12
C TYR A 31 -28.46 -4.23 -1.00
N GLY A 32 -27.15 -4.34 -0.71
CA GLY A 32 -26.13 -4.85 -1.65
C GLY A 32 -25.36 -3.78 -2.41
N LYS A 33 -25.69 -2.49 -2.27
CA LYS A 33 -24.89 -1.39 -2.84
C LYS A 33 -23.65 -1.09 -1.97
N PRO A 34 -22.52 -0.69 -2.56
CA PRO A 34 -21.35 -0.20 -1.81
C PRO A 34 -21.74 0.94 -0.86
N ILE A 35 -21.30 0.86 0.39
CA ILE A 35 -21.52 1.92 1.39
C ILE A 35 -20.55 3.08 1.19
N LEU A 36 -19.35 2.78 0.69
CA LEU A 36 -18.29 3.74 0.43
C LEU A 36 -18.10 3.89 -1.07
N ASN A 37 -17.90 5.13 -1.53
CA ASN A 37 -17.50 5.38 -2.89
C ASN A 37 -16.12 4.77 -3.15
N THR A 38 -15.99 4.02 -4.25
CA THR A 38 -14.70 3.46 -4.62
C THR A 38 -13.80 4.58 -5.14
N PRO A 39 -12.54 4.70 -4.68
CA PRO A 39 -11.60 5.66 -5.22
C PRO A 39 -11.45 5.51 -6.73
N GLU A 40 -11.37 6.63 -7.46
CA GLU A 40 -11.11 6.67 -8.91
C GLU A 40 -9.67 6.26 -9.29
N TRP A 41 -8.89 5.86 -8.29
CA TRP A 41 -7.50 5.44 -8.42
C TRP A 41 -7.31 4.41 -9.53
N LYS A 42 -6.47 4.76 -10.51
CA LYS A 42 -6.12 3.84 -11.59
C LYS A 42 -5.08 2.84 -11.06
N PRO A 43 -5.25 1.52 -11.33
CA PRO A 43 -4.34 0.49 -10.82
C PRO A 43 -2.87 0.73 -11.16
N LEU A 44 -2.60 1.19 -12.40
CA LEU A 44 -1.24 1.46 -12.87
C LEU A 44 -0.61 2.71 -12.23
N ASN A 45 -1.40 3.75 -11.99
CA ASN A 45 -0.89 4.99 -11.41
C ASN A 45 -0.51 4.77 -9.95
N ILE A 46 -1.43 4.24 -9.15
CA ILE A 46 -1.22 4.09 -7.71
C ILE A 46 -0.38 2.85 -7.39
N GLY A 47 -0.60 1.73 -8.10
CA GLY A 47 0.26 0.56 -7.97
C GLY A 47 1.70 0.87 -8.36
N GLY A 48 1.89 1.63 -9.44
CA GLY A 48 3.19 2.14 -9.87
C GLY A 48 3.81 3.08 -8.85
N TYR A 49 3.06 4.05 -8.34
CA TYR A 49 3.48 4.95 -7.26
C TYR A 49 3.92 4.20 -5.99
N PHE A 50 3.14 3.22 -5.54
CA PHE A 50 3.48 2.40 -4.37
C PHE A 50 4.78 1.60 -4.58
N PHE A 51 4.88 0.94 -5.73
CA PHE A 51 6.04 0.14 -6.08
C PHE A 51 7.30 0.98 -6.24
N LEU A 52 7.23 2.04 -7.05
CA LEU A 52 8.37 2.90 -7.37
C LEU A 52 8.85 3.69 -6.15
N GLY A 53 7.93 4.20 -5.31
CA GLY A 53 8.29 4.81 -4.03
C GLY A 53 8.97 3.82 -3.09
N GLY A 54 8.44 2.59 -2.99
CA GLY A 54 9.05 1.47 -2.27
C GLY A 54 10.48 1.18 -2.72
N LEU A 55 10.65 0.93 -4.02
CA LEU A 55 11.92 0.63 -4.65
C LEU A 55 12.94 1.76 -4.45
N ALA A 56 12.51 3.02 -4.59
CA ALA A 56 13.36 4.16 -4.36
C ALA A 56 13.89 4.20 -2.91
N GLY A 57 12.97 4.16 -1.93
CA GLY A 57 13.34 4.30 -0.52
C GLY A 57 14.27 3.18 -0.03
N ALA A 58 13.94 1.92 -0.32
CA ALA A 58 14.78 0.79 0.03
C ALA A 58 16.10 0.76 -0.78
N GLY A 59 16.06 1.18 -2.05
CA GLY A 59 17.22 1.31 -2.92
C GLY A 59 18.27 2.29 -2.37
N SER A 60 17.85 3.45 -1.87
CA SER A 60 18.77 4.44 -1.28
C SER A 60 19.45 3.93 0.00
N LEU A 61 18.72 3.17 0.83
CA LEU A 61 19.32 2.52 1.99
C LEU A 61 20.36 1.47 1.57
N LEU A 62 20.04 0.65 0.56
CA LEU A 62 20.97 -0.33 0.01
C LEU A 62 22.18 0.33 -0.66
N ALA A 63 21.99 1.49 -1.30
CA ALA A 63 23.06 2.29 -1.89
C ALA A 63 24.04 2.80 -0.82
N ALA A 64 23.54 3.34 0.29
CA ALA A 64 24.38 3.77 1.40
C ALA A 64 25.16 2.61 2.02
N GLY A 65 24.51 1.46 2.23
CA GLY A 65 25.19 0.25 2.69
C GLY A 65 26.26 -0.25 1.71
N ALA A 66 26.00 -0.16 0.40
CA ALA A 66 26.97 -0.50 -0.64
C ALA A 66 28.17 0.45 -0.62
N THR A 67 27.96 1.75 -0.46
CA THR A 67 29.03 2.75 -0.31
C THR A 67 29.87 2.48 0.94
N ALA A 68 29.23 2.26 2.10
CA ALA A 68 29.92 1.97 3.35
C ALA A 68 30.77 0.68 3.30
N THR A 69 30.39 -0.26 2.42
CA THR A 69 31.07 -1.55 2.28
C THR A 69 31.92 -1.67 1.02
N GLN A 70 32.26 -0.55 0.38
CA GLN A 70 33.15 -0.48 -0.80
C GLN A 70 32.66 -1.34 -1.99
N ARG A 71 31.36 -1.24 -2.29
CA ARG A 71 30.69 -1.90 -3.44
C ARG A 71 30.24 -0.84 -4.45
N PRO A 72 31.16 -0.25 -5.22
CA PRO A 72 30.89 0.97 -5.99
C PRO A 72 29.88 0.75 -7.13
N VAL A 73 29.87 -0.42 -7.77
CA VAL A 73 28.96 -0.68 -8.89
C VAL A 73 27.52 -0.84 -8.39
N MET A 74 27.33 -1.58 -7.30
CA MET A 74 26.04 -1.71 -6.63
C MET A 74 25.55 -0.36 -6.09
N ALA A 75 26.44 0.41 -5.44
CA ALA A 75 26.11 1.74 -4.92
C ALA A 75 25.62 2.68 -6.04
N ARG A 76 26.38 2.78 -7.13
CA ARG A 76 26.01 3.59 -8.30
C ARG A 76 24.67 3.16 -8.88
N SER A 77 24.50 1.85 -9.12
CA SER A 77 23.25 1.35 -9.69
C SER A 77 22.05 1.66 -8.80
N MET A 78 22.17 1.49 -7.48
CA MET A 78 21.06 1.76 -6.57
C MET A 78 20.76 3.25 -6.45
N LYS A 79 21.75 4.15 -6.50
CA LYS A 79 21.51 5.62 -6.58
C LYS A 79 20.73 5.99 -7.84
N ILE A 80 21.12 5.45 -8.99
CA ILE A 80 20.44 5.69 -10.28
C ILE A 80 19.02 5.13 -10.23
N THR A 81 18.86 3.85 -9.86
CA THR A 81 17.53 3.22 -9.72
C THR A 81 16.64 4.01 -8.80
N SER A 82 17.15 4.45 -7.64
CA SER A 82 16.35 5.20 -6.66
C SER A 82 15.90 6.55 -7.19
N THR A 83 16.75 7.23 -7.95
CA THR A 83 16.44 8.50 -8.62
C THR A 83 15.39 8.32 -9.70
N VAL A 84 15.54 7.31 -10.56
CA VAL A 84 14.57 7.01 -11.63
C VAL A 84 13.22 6.59 -11.02
N ALA A 85 13.25 5.74 -9.99
CA ALA A 85 12.05 5.26 -9.33
C ALA A 85 11.30 6.40 -8.62
N ILE A 86 12.01 7.29 -7.90
CA ILE A 86 11.33 8.42 -7.25
C ILE A 86 10.76 9.43 -8.25
N ALA A 87 11.45 9.68 -9.36
CA ALA A 87 10.95 10.53 -10.43
C ALA A 87 9.68 9.93 -11.06
N GLY A 88 9.69 8.62 -11.35
CA GLY A 88 8.51 7.91 -11.84
C GLY A 88 7.36 7.89 -10.83
N SER A 89 7.66 7.70 -9.54
CA SER A 89 6.70 7.77 -8.44
C SER A 89 6.05 9.15 -8.36
N ALA A 90 6.83 10.23 -8.44
CA ALA A 90 6.32 11.60 -8.42
C ALA A 90 5.49 11.92 -9.68
N ALA A 91 5.93 11.47 -10.86
CA ALA A 91 5.19 11.65 -12.10
C ALA A 91 3.84 10.93 -12.06
N ALA A 92 3.80 9.69 -11.58
CA ALA A 92 2.57 8.93 -11.40
C ALA A 92 1.59 9.62 -10.43
N LEU A 93 2.09 10.16 -9.31
CA LEU A 93 1.28 10.92 -8.36
C LEU A 93 0.74 12.23 -8.97
N ILE A 94 1.59 12.99 -9.66
CA ILE A 94 1.20 14.26 -10.31
C ILE A 94 0.14 14.02 -11.39
N HIS A 95 0.29 12.94 -12.16
CA HIS A 95 -0.68 12.54 -13.15
C HIS A 95 -2.02 12.14 -12.51
N ASP A 96 -2.00 11.38 -11.40
CA ASP A 96 -3.20 11.00 -10.66
C ASP A 96 -3.92 12.19 -10.03
N LEU A 97 -3.18 13.22 -9.60
CA LEU A 97 -3.75 14.49 -9.12
C LEU A 97 -4.53 15.26 -10.20
N GLY A 98 -4.34 14.95 -11.48
CA GLY A 98 -5.03 15.56 -12.64
C GLY A 98 -4.62 17.00 -12.98
N LYS A 99 -4.20 17.80 -11.99
CA LYS A 99 -3.66 19.16 -12.17
C LYS A 99 -2.30 19.29 -11.47
N PRO A 100 -1.19 19.50 -12.19
CA PRO A 100 0.15 19.54 -11.61
C PRO A 100 0.34 20.58 -10.50
N ALA A 101 -0.32 21.74 -10.61
CA ALA A 101 -0.28 22.79 -9.59
C ALA A 101 -0.77 22.32 -8.20
N ARG A 102 -1.56 21.23 -8.12
CA ARG A 102 -2.01 20.65 -6.84
C ARG A 102 -0.85 20.14 -6.01
N PHE A 103 0.21 19.59 -6.63
CA PHE A 103 1.38 19.13 -5.89
C PHE A 103 2.08 20.30 -5.18
N ALA A 104 2.29 21.43 -5.88
CA ALA A 104 2.87 22.63 -5.28
C ALA A 104 2.00 23.19 -4.14
N ASN A 105 0.67 23.11 -4.27
CA ASN A 105 -0.24 23.53 -3.20
C ASN A 105 -0.14 22.66 -1.94
N MET A 106 0.19 21.37 -2.08
CA MET A 106 0.38 20.46 -0.94
C MET A 106 1.63 20.81 -0.12
N LEU A 107 2.63 21.45 -0.73
CA LEU A 107 3.86 21.90 -0.07
C LEU A 107 3.70 23.24 0.66
N ARG A 108 2.49 23.80 0.74
CA ARG A 108 2.24 25.06 1.49
C ARG A 108 2.01 24.83 2.98
N VAL A 109 1.54 23.64 3.36
CA VAL A 109 1.17 23.33 4.75
C VAL A 109 1.79 21.99 5.14
N LEU A 110 2.48 21.96 6.28
CA LEU A 110 2.90 20.73 6.93
C LEU A 110 1.82 20.30 7.93
N LYS A 111 1.09 19.22 7.61
CA LYS A 111 0.06 18.64 8.48
C LYS A 111 0.46 17.21 8.88
N PRO A 112 1.11 17.03 10.05
CA PRO A 112 1.60 15.72 10.49
C PRO A 112 0.51 14.63 10.61
N THR A 113 -0.74 15.05 10.84
CA THR A 113 -1.90 14.13 10.93
C THR A 113 -2.43 13.67 9.58
N SER A 114 -1.86 14.14 8.46
CA SER A 114 -2.25 13.73 7.10
C SER A 114 -1.09 13.01 6.42
N PRO A 115 -1.20 11.69 6.16
CA PRO A 115 -0.18 10.94 5.43
C PRO A 115 0.12 11.51 4.05
N MET A 116 -0.87 12.14 3.42
CA MET A 116 -0.72 12.80 2.13
C MET A 116 0.19 14.04 2.22
N SER A 117 0.02 14.88 3.26
CA SER A 117 0.90 16.04 3.50
C SER A 117 2.33 15.58 3.83
N VAL A 118 2.47 14.64 4.76
CA VAL A 118 3.78 14.06 5.12
C VAL A 118 4.46 13.44 3.89
N GLY A 119 3.70 12.73 3.07
CA GLY A 119 4.18 12.13 1.81
C GLY A 119 4.73 13.15 0.82
N SER A 120 4.01 14.27 0.58
CA SER A 120 4.50 15.34 -0.30
C SER A 120 5.81 15.94 0.20
N TRP A 121 5.93 16.20 1.50
CA TRP A 121 7.17 16.71 2.10
C TRP A 121 8.32 15.70 2.04
N LEU A 122 8.03 14.41 2.28
CA LEU A 122 9.00 13.33 2.10
C LEU A 122 9.51 13.27 0.66
N LEU A 123 8.62 13.30 -0.34
CA LEU A 123 9.00 13.31 -1.75
C LEU A 123 9.85 14.54 -2.11
N ALA A 124 9.46 15.72 -1.62
CA ALA A 124 10.15 16.98 -1.89
C ALA A 124 11.55 17.04 -1.27
N ALA A 125 11.75 16.44 -0.09
CA ALA A 125 13.07 16.36 0.55
C ALA A 125 13.94 15.23 -0.03
N TYR A 126 13.36 14.03 -0.17
CA TYR A 126 14.09 12.84 -0.59
C TYR A 126 14.50 12.86 -2.07
N GLY A 127 13.62 13.34 -2.97
CA GLY A 127 13.88 13.37 -4.41
C GLY A 127 15.18 14.10 -4.79
N PRO A 128 15.39 15.35 -4.35
CA PRO A 128 16.63 16.09 -4.57
C PRO A 128 17.87 15.40 -3.99
N LEU A 129 17.77 14.80 -2.80
CA LEU A 129 18.88 14.09 -2.17
C LEU A 129 19.28 12.85 -2.99
N ALA A 130 18.30 12.05 -3.42
CA ALA A 130 18.54 10.89 -4.29
C ALA A 130 19.18 11.31 -5.62
N GLY A 131 18.64 12.36 -6.27
CA GLY A 131 19.17 12.90 -7.52
C GLY A 131 20.59 13.44 -7.38
N ALA A 132 20.86 14.25 -6.34
CA ALA A 132 22.19 14.79 -6.07
C ALA A 132 23.21 13.67 -5.80
N ALA A 133 22.82 12.64 -5.05
CA ALA A 133 23.65 11.47 -4.81
C ALA A 133 24.02 10.74 -6.11
N ALA A 134 23.05 10.54 -7.01
CA ALA A 134 23.29 9.90 -8.30
C ALA A 134 24.15 10.75 -9.25
N VAL A 135 23.86 12.04 -9.36
CA VAL A 135 24.62 12.97 -10.22
C VAL A 135 26.06 13.11 -9.75
N SER A 136 26.28 13.27 -8.45
CA SER A 136 27.64 13.35 -7.89
C SER A 136 28.42 12.06 -8.13
N ASP A 137 27.79 10.90 -7.99
CA ASP A 137 28.43 9.59 -8.25
C ASP A 137 28.77 9.37 -9.73
N LEU A 138 27.93 9.87 -10.65
CA LEU A 138 28.15 9.77 -12.09
C LEU A 138 29.22 10.72 -12.62
N THR A 139 29.22 11.97 -12.11
CA THR A 139 30.09 13.05 -12.60
C THR A 139 31.41 13.16 -11.84
N GLY A 140 31.48 12.63 -10.62
CA GLY A 140 32.61 12.84 -9.71
C GLY A 140 32.68 14.24 -9.09
N VAL A 141 31.70 15.11 -9.38
CA VAL A 141 31.67 16.50 -8.88
C VAL A 141 31.17 16.52 -7.43
N LEU A 142 31.86 17.31 -6.59
CA LEU A 142 31.53 17.50 -5.17
C LEU A 142 31.26 16.19 -4.39
N PRO A 143 32.21 15.24 -4.37
CA PRO A 143 31.96 13.90 -3.81
C PRO A 143 31.52 13.94 -2.34
N ARG A 144 32.02 14.88 -1.53
CA ARG A 144 31.60 15.05 -0.13
C ARG A 144 30.10 15.36 -0.01
N ALA A 145 29.60 16.25 -0.87
CA ALA A 145 28.18 16.57 -0.93
C ALA A 145 27.36 15.37 -1.42
N GLY A 146 27.86 14.60 -2.39
CA GLY A 146 27.24 13.36 -2.85
C GLY A 146 27.12 12.29 -1.76
N HIS A 147 28.13 12.15 -0.89
CA HIS A 147 28.07 11.26 0.27
C HIS A 147 27.04 11.72 1.31
N ALA A 148 27.01 13.02 1.61
CA ALA A 148 26.00 13.59 2.51
C ALA A 148 24.59 13.41 1.93
N ALA A 149 24.40 13.62 0.63
CA ALA A 149 23.15 13.38 -0.07
C ALA A 149 22.72 11.90 -0.02
N THR A 150 23.68 10.98 -0.18
CA THR A 150 23.45 9.53 -0.05
C THR A 150 22.98 9.18 1.37
N ALA A 151 23.61 9.76 2.40
CA ALA A 151 23.22 9.55 3.80
C ALA A 151 21.82 10.11 4.09
N GLY A 152 21.51 11.32 3.61
CA GLY A 152 20.19 11.93 3.75
C GLY A 152 19.09 11.14 3.03
N ALA A 153 19.37 10.66 1.82
CA ALA A 153 18.44 9.80 1.08
C ALA A 153 18.23 8.46 1.80
N ALA A 154 19.26 7.87 2.38
CA ALA A 154 19.15 6.63 3.16
C ALA A 154 18.38 6.82 4.48
N LEU A 155 18.48 7.99 5.10
CA LEU A 155 17.72 8.33 6.31
C LEU A 155 16.22 8.45 6.01
N LEU A 156 15.86 9.13 4.93
CA LEU A 156 14.46 9.34 4.52
C LEU A 156 13.87 8.14 3.78
N GLY A 157 14.72 7.29 3.20
CA GLY A 157 14.32 6.15 2.36
C GLY A 157 13.32 5.19 3.03
N PRO A 158 13.53 4.73 4.28
CA PRO A 158 12.57 3.89 4.98
C PRO A 158 11.18 4.52 5.12
N ALA A 159 11.12 5.83 5.37
CA ALA A 159 9.85 6.56 5.43
C ALA A 159 9.18 6.58 4.05
N VAL A 160 9.93 6.87 2.97
CA VAL A 160 9.43 6.84 1.59
C VAL A 160 8.96 5.43 1.17
N ALA A 161 9.62 4.37 1.66
CA ALA A 161 9.27 3.01 1.32
C ALA A 161 7.95 2.53 1.95
N THR A 162 7.57 3.12 3.09
CA THR A 162 6.46 2.65 3.94
C THR A 162 5.28 3.60 4.03
N TYR A 163 5.45 4.92 3.84
CA TYR A 163 4.36 5.89 4.02
C TYR A 163 3.18 5.64 3.07
N THR A 164 3.42 5.03 1.91
CA THR A 164 2.34 4.67 0.97
C THR A 164 1.39 3.62 1.56
N ALA A 165 1.88 2.74 2.44
CA ALA A 165 1.03 1.84 3.21
C ALA A 165 0.18 2.61 4.22
N VAL A 166 0.77 3.60 4.89
CA VAL A 166 0.08 4.46 5.86
C VAL A 166 -1.02 5.25 5.15
N LEU A 167 -0.72 5.81 3.98
CA LEU A 167 -1.69 6.52 3.14
C LEU A 167 -2.87 5.64 2.76
N ALA A 168 -2.63 4.39 2.36
CA ALA A 168 -3.71 3.44 2.08
C ALA A 168 -4.51 3.08 3.34
N SER A 169 -3.82 2.89 4.47
CA SER A 169 -4.44 2.47 5.74
C SER A 169 -5.23 3.59 6.44
N ASP A 170 -4.93 4.84 6.14
CA ASP A 170 -5.65 6.02 6.64
C ASP A 170 -6.97 6.29 5.88
N THR A 171 -7.38 5.35 5.02
CA THR A 171 -8.68 5.41 4.33
C THR A 171 -9.75 4.62 5.09
N ALA A 172 -11.01 4.75 4.68
CA ALA A 172 -12.13 3.99 5.24
C ALA A 172 -12.27 2.57 4.64
N ALA A 173 -11.45 2.17 3.67
CA ALA A 173 -11.56 0.86 3.03
C ALA A 173 -11.18 -0.25 4.02
N PRO A 174 -12.06 -1.18 4.39
CA PRO A 174 -11.81 -2.12 5.49
C PRO A 174 -10.52 -2.94 5.34
N ALA A 175 -10.23 -3.44 4.13
CA ALA A 175 -9.03 -4.22 3.88
C ALA A 175 -7.72 -3.43 4.00
N TRP A 176 -7.75 -2.10 3.86
CA TRP A 176 -6.59 -1.25 4.10
C TRP A 176 -6.56 -0.75 5.55
N HIS A 177 -7.68 -0.22 6.03
CA HIS A 177 -7.80 0.37 7.35
C HIS A 177 -7.52 -0.62 8.47
N ASP A 178 -8.17 -1.79 8.45
CA ASP A 178 -8.00 -2.78 9.51
C ASP A 178 -6.60 -3.41 9.46
N GLY A 179 -5.90 -3.29 8.32
CA GLY A 179 -4.53 -3.75 8.10
C GLY A 179 -3.43 -2.76 8.51
N TYR A 180 -3.78 -1.62 9.09
CA TYR A 180 -2.84 -0.51 9.33
C TYR A 180 -1.57 -0.87 10.13
N ARG A 181 -1.64 -1.91 10.98
CA ARG A 181 -0.47 -2.35 11.77
C ARG A 181 0.48 -3.23 10.98
N GLU A 182 0.01 -3.98 9.99
CA GLU A 182 0.81 -4.97 9.25
C GLU A 182 1.22 -4.45 7.87
N LEU A 183 0.39 -3.66 7.21
CA LEU A 183 0.64 -3.17 5.84
C LEU A 183 1.97 -2.43 5.67
N PRO A 184 2.42 -1.55 6.61
CA PRO A 184 3.74 -0.94 6.52
C PRO A 184 4.88 -1.96 6.48
N PHE A 185 4.77 -3.08 7.19
CA PHE A 185 5.77 -4.14 7.17
C PHE A 185 5.71 -4.98 5.90
N VAL A 186 4.51 -5.25 5.36
CA VAL A 186 4.35 -5.87 4.03
C VAL A 186 5.04 -5.01 2.97
N PHE A 187 4.80 -3.69 3.00
CA PHE A 187 5.39 -2.75 2.05
C PHE A 187 6.92 -2.64 2.24
N ALA A 188 7.41 -2.60 3.48
CA ALA A 188 8.84 -2.58 3.78
C ALA A 188 9.57 -3.83 3.27
N GLY A 189 9.03 -5.02 3.55
CA GLY A 189 9.59 -6.29 3.11
C GLY A 189 9.61 -6.39 1.59
N SER A 190 8.48 -6.09 0.96
CA SER A 190 8.33 -6.07 -0.50
C SER A 190 9.26 -5.05 -1.18
N ALA A 191 9.41 -3.85 -0.61
CA ALA A 191 10.33 -2.83 -1.12
C ALA A 191 11.80 -3.27 -1.01
N THR A 192 12.15 -3.93 0.10
CA THR A 192 13.50 -4.46 0.31
C THR A 192 13.80 -5.60 -0.65
N ALA A 193 12.83 -6.49 -0.89
CA ALA A 193 12.91 -7.54 -1.90
C ALA A 193 13.10 -6.94 -3.31
N ALA A 194 12.35 -5.89 -3.66
CA ALA A 194 12.50 -5.19 -4.93
C ALA A 194 13.89 -4.56 -5.10
N ALA A 195 14.37 -3.81 -4.09
CA ALA A 195 15.69 -3.18 -4.14
C ALA A 195 16.82 -4.22 -4.22
N ALA A 196 16.72 -5.30 -3.45
CA ALA A 196 17.62 -6.45 -3.55
C ALA A 196 17.57 -7.07 -4.95
N GLY A 197 16.38 -7.22 -5.52
CA GLY A 197 16.19 -7.75 -6.86
C GLY A 197 16.84 -6.89 -7.95
N THR A 198 16.70 -5.56 -7.86
CA THR A 198 17.42 -4.66 -8.77
C THR A 198 18.93 -4.78 -8.60
N ALA A 199 19.45 -4.85 -7.36
CA ALA A 199 20.87 -5.02 -7.14
C ALA A 199 21.39 -6.35 -7.72
N LEU A 200 20.66 -7.46 -7.59
CA LEU A 200 21.01 -8.73 -8.23
C LEU A 200 20.97 -8.67 -9.76
N LEU A 201 20.09 -7.82 -10.31
CA LEU A 201 19.96 -7.59 -11.74
C LEU A 201 21.07 -6.71 -12.32
N THR A 202 21.66 -5.80 -11.56
CA THR A 202 22.57 -4.78 -12.11
C THR A 202 24.00 -4.88 -11.59
N ALA A 203 24.21 -5.36 -10.37
CA ALA A 203 25.53 -5.44 -9.76
C ALA A 203 26.32 -6.68 -10.21
N PRO A 204 27.66 -6.61 -10.21
CA PRO A 204 28.50 -7.76 -10.48
C PRO A 204 28.39 -8.79 -9.34
N LEU A 205 28.55 -10.08 -9.65
CA LEU A 205 28.37 -11.19 -8.71
C LEU A 205 29.19 -11.03 -7.41
N ARG A 206 30.39 -10.46 -7.51
CA ARG A 206 31.28 -10.19 -6.37
C ARG A 206 30.69 -9.21 -5.33
N GLU A 207 29.77 -8.34 -5.76
CA GLU A 207 29.11 -7.36 -4.89
C GLU A 207 27.74 -7.83 -4.38
N ASN A 208 27.19 -8.94 -4.89
CA ASN A 208 25.80 -9.38 -4.63
C ASN A 208 25.52 -9.86 -3.19
N ARG A 209 26.54 -10.08 -2.35
CA ARG A 209 26.34 -10.68 -1.02
C ARG A 209 25.31 -9.93 -0.14
N PRO A 210 25.34 -8.58 -0.01
CA PRO A 210 24.33 -7.86 0.76
C PRO A 210 22.95 -7.93 0.13
N ALA A 211 22.85 -7.85 -1.21
CA ALA A 211 21.59 -7.98 -1.93
C ALA A 211 20.92 -9.33 -1.67
N ARG A 212 21.68 -10.43 -1.60
CA ARG A 212 21.15 -11.77 -1.27
C ARG A 212 20.57 -11.83 0.14
N HIS A 213 21.24 -11.26 1.13
CA HIS A 213 20.71 -11.20 2.50
C HIS A 213 19.48 -10.28 2.59
N ALA A 214 19.51 -9.13 1.92
CA ALA A 214 18.38 -8.22 1.84
C ALA A 214 17.17 -8.88 1.16
N ALA A 215 17.38 -9.70 0.13
CA ALA A 215 16.32 -10.48 -0.51
C ALA A 215 15.66 -11.46 0.46
N LEU A 216 16.45 -12.22 1.22
CA LEU A 216 15.94 -13.15 2.23
C LEU A 216 15.20 -12.42 3.35
N PHE A 217 15.77 -11.32 3.85
CA PHE A 217 15.15 -10.51 4.89
C PHE A 217 13.83 -9.89 4.41
N GLY A 218 13.82 -9.28 3.22
CA GLY A 218 12.63 -8.70 2.62
C GLY A 218 11.53 -9.73 2.40
N ALA A 219 11.88 -10.90 1.84
CA ALA A 219 10.97 -12.01 1.63
C ALA A 219 10.38 -12.55 2.94
N GLY A 220 11.23 -12.72 3.97
CA GLY A 220 10.80 -13.18 5.30
C GLY A 220 9.86 -12.18 5.98
N LEU A 221 10.22 -10.89 5.96
CA LEU A 221 9.40 -9.82 6.53
C LEU A 221 8.04 -9.72 5.83
N GLU A 222 8.04 -9.74 4.49
CA GLU A 222 6.82 -9.68 3.70
C GLU A 222 5.91 -10.89 3.98
N ALA A 223 6.47 -12.09 4.00
CA ALA A 223 5.72 -13.32 4.26
C ALA A 223 5.13 -13.34 5.68
N ALA A 224 5.93 -12.98 6.69
CA ALA A 224 5.48 -12.94 8.09
C ALA A 224 4.41 -11.86 8.31
N ALA A 225 4.61 -10.66 7.77
CA ALA A 225 3.63 -9.57 7.88
C ALA A 225 2.33 -9.89 7.14
N THR A 226 2.40 -10.50 5.96
CA THR A 226 1.21 -10.91 5.19
C THR A 226 0.44 -12.01 5.92
N HIS A 227 1.15 -13.00 6.50
CA HIS A 227 0.50 -14.04 7.29
C HIS A 227 -0.20 -13.48 8.53
N ARG A 228 0.44 -12.53 9.23
CA ARG A 228 -0.15 -11.83 10.37
C ARG A 228 -1.35 -10.96 9.97
N LEU A 229 -1.30 -10.32 8.81
CA LEU A 229 -2.40 -9.55 8.24
C LEU A 229 -3.62 -10.45 7.98
N GLU A 230 -3.43 -11.54 7.23
CA GLU A 230 -4.52 -12.44 6.86
C GLU A 230 -5.15 -13.19 8.04
N SER A 231 -4.38 -13.47 9.09
CA SER A 231 -4.88 -14.13 10.30
C SER A 231 -5.70 -13.19 11.19
N ARG A 232 -5.37 -11.88 11.21
CA ARG A 232 -6.06 -10.91 12.05
C ARG A 232 -7.30 -10.27 11.39
N LEU A 233 -7.32 -10.16 10.07
CA LEU A 233 -8.38 -9.45 9.33
C LEU A 233 -9.77 -10.12 9.34
N GLY A 234 -9.93 -11.31 9.95
CA GLY A 234 -11.22 -12.00 10.03
C GLY A 234 -11.85 -12.21 8.66
N ILE A 235 -13.12 -11.81 8.50
CA ILE A 235 -13.86 -11.91 7.23
C ILE A 235 -13.22 -11.08 6.10
N VAL A 236 -12.62 -9.93 6.43
CA VAL A 236 -12.00 -9.02 5.43
C VAL A 236 -10.80 -9.69 4.75
N ALA A 237 -10.14 -10.63 5.42
CA ALA A 237 -9.03 -11.40 4.85
C ALA A 237 -9.43 -12.18 3.58
N GLU A 238 -10.73 -12.46 3.37
CA GLU A 238 -11.25 -13.07 2.15
C GLU A 238 -10.85 -12.27 0.89
N THR A 239 -10.81 -10.94 1.00
CA THR A 239 -10.43 -10.03 -0.10
C THR A 239 -8.98 -10.19 -0.53
N TYR A 240 -8.08 -10.61 0.37
CA TYR A 240 -6.69 -10.92 0.08
C TYR A 240 -6.51 -12.34 -0.49
N ARG A 241 -7.49 -13.24 -0.32
CA ARG A 241 -7.39 -14.65 -0.73
C ARG A 241 -8.12 -14.97 -2.05
N LYS A 242 -9.19 -14.24 -2.36
CA LYS A 242 -10.07 -14.51 -3.52
C LYS A 242 -9.88 -13.52 -4.68
N GLY A 243 -10.40 -13.90 -5.84
CA GLY A 243 -10.43 -13.05 -7.04
C GLY A 243 -9.04 -12.68 -7.56
N LEU A 244 -8.96 -11.51 -8.21
CA LEU A 244 -7.73 -10.97 -8.78
C LEU A 244 -6.68 -10.67 -7.70
N ALA A 245 -7.10 -10.07 -6.57
CA ALA A 245 -6.21 -9.77 -5.44
C ALA A 245 -5.53 -11.04 -4.91
N GLY A 246 -6.30 -12.10 -4.66
CA GLY A 246 -5.75 -13.37 -4.20
C GLY A 246 -4.80 -14.05 -5.19
N ARG A 247 -5.07 -13.94 -6.50
CA ARG A 247 -4.12 -14.42 -7.53
C ARG A 247 -2.80 -13.66 -7.46
N LEU A 248 -2.86 -12.33 -7.37
CA LEU A 248 -1.67 -11.48 -7.26
C LEU A 248 -0.88 -11.76 -5.99
N MET A 249 -1.54 -11.87 -4.83
CA MET A 249 -0.87 -12.18 -3.56
C MET A 249 -0.21 -13.57 -3.56
N ARG A 250 -0.84 -14.58 -4.20
CA ARG A 250 -0.21 -15.90 -4.39
C ARG A 250 0.99 -15.84 -5.32
N SER A 251 0.85 -15.16 -6.45
CA SER A 251 1.97 -14.95 -7.40
C SER A 251 3.12 -14.22 -6.70
N ALA A 252 2.84 -13.18 -5.92
CA ALA A 252 3.84 -12.48 -5.12
C ALA A 252 4.58 -13.42 -4.17
N LYS A 253 3.84 -14.20 -3.37
CA LYS A 253 4.44 -15.16 -2.43
C LYS A 253 5.38 -16.14 -3.13
N VAL A 254 4.95 -16.71 -4.26
CA VAL A 254 5.77 -17.66 -5.03
C VAL A 254 7.00 -16.98 -5.63
N LEU A 255 6.82 -15.84 -6.31
CA LEU A 255 7.89 -15.11 -6.98
C LEU A 255 8.93 -14.59 -6.00
N THR A 256 8.49 -13.99 -4.89
CA THR A 256 9.38 -13.46 -3.85
C THR A 256 10.14 -14.59 -3.15
N ALA A 257 9.46 -15.68 -2.78
CA ALA A 257 10.13 -16.83 -2.15
C ALA A 257 11.12 -17.53 -3.10
N ALA A 258 10.69 -17.84 -4.33
CA ALA A 258 11.55 -18.47 -5.33
C ALA A 258 12.73 -17.58 -5.71
N GLY A 259 12.48 -16.28 -5.92
CA GLY A 259 13.51 -15.29 -6.20
C GLY A 259 14.53 -15.19 -5.07
N ALA A 260 14.08 -15.07 -3.82
CA ALA A 260 14.98 -14.96 -2.66
C ALA A 260 15.81 -16.24 -2.46
N LEU A 261 15.18 -17.42 -2.55
CA LEU A 261 15.87 -18.71 -2.41
C LEU A 261 16.86 -18.97 -3.56
N ALA A 262 16.48 -18.69 -4.80
CA ALA A 262 17.39 -18.82 -5.95
C ALA A 262 18.57 -17.86 -5.86
N GLY A 263 18.32 -16.61 -5.43
CA GLY A 263 19.37 -15.61 -5.18
C GLY A 263 20.31 -16.06 -4.05
N ALA A 264 19.75 -16.63 -2.98
CA ALA A 264 20.52 -17.18 -1.87
C ALA A 264 21.33 -18.43 -2.26
N ALA A 265 20.81 -19.34 -3.06
CA ALA A 265 21.51 -20.58 -3.41
C ALA A 265 22.56 -20.38 -4.51
N ALA A 266 22.22 -19.63 -5.56
CA ALA A 266 23.00 -19.59 -6.80
C ALA A 266 23.30 -18.18 -7.32
N GLY A 267 22.74 -17.13 -6.72
CA GLY A 267 22.91 -15.74 -7.17
C GLY A 267 24.32 -15.15 -7.00
N GLY A 268 25.25 -15.90 -6.40
CA GLY A 268 26.68 -15.56 -6.37
C GLY A 268 27.54 -16.33 -7.38
N ARG A 269 26.98 -17.34 -8.05
CA ARG A 269 27.72 -18.27 -8.92
C ARG A 269 27.46 -18.04 -10.41
N ASN A 270 26.24 -17.66 -10.77
CA ASN A 270 25.84 -17.46 -12.17
C ASN A 270 25.08 -16.14 -12.33
N ARG A 271 25.52 -15.33 -13.29
CA ARG A 271 24.93 -14.02 -13.61
C ARG A 271 23.48 -14.13 -14.09
N GLY A 272 23.16 -15.14 -14.90
CA GLY A 272 21.80 -15.39 -15.37
C GLY A 272 20.85 -15.76 -14.24
N LEU A 273 21.28 -16.63 -13.31
CA LEU A 273 20.48 -16.98 -12.12
C LEU A 273 20.27 -15.79 -11.19
N ALA A 274 21.30 -14.96 -10.99
CA ALA A 274 21.16 -13.71 -10.23
C ALA A 274 20.15 -12.75 -10.90
N ALA A 275 20.22 -12.58 -12.21
CA ALA A 275 19.29 -11.75 -12.97
C ALA A 275 17.84 -12.27 -12.89
N MET A 276 17.62 -13.58 -13.09
CA MET A 276 16.29 -14.19 -12.99
C MET A 276 15.71 -14.10 -11.57
N SER A 277 16.54 -14.33 -10.54
CA SER A 277 16.19 -14.13 -9.14
C SER A 277 15.76 -12.67 -8.89
N GLY A 278 16.53 -11.71 -9.41
CA GLY A 278 16.21 -10.30 -9.27
C GLY A 278 14.93 -9.87 -9.99
N ALA A 279 14.70 -10.39 -11.19
CA ALA A 279 13.46 -10.15 -11.94
C ALA A 279 12.24 -10.76 -11.21
N ALA A 280 12.37 -11.96 -10.65
CA ALA A 280 11.31 -12.59 -9.86
C ALA A 280 10.99 -11.77 -8.60
N LEU A 281 11.98 -11.24 -7.89
CA LEU A 281 11.77 -10.39 -6.71
C LEU A 281 11.05 -9.07 -7.06
N LEU A 282 11.43 -8.42 -8.18
CA LEU A 282 10.75 -7.22 -8.66
C LEU A 282 9.29 -7.51 -9.04
N ALA A 283 9.07 -8.58 -9.81
CA ALA A 283 7.73 -9.00 -10.21
C ALA A 283 6.87 -9.36 -8.99
N GLY A 284 7.46 -10.06 -8.00
CA GLY A 284 6.83 -10.37 -6.73
C GLY A 284 6.37 -9.11 -6.00
N SER A 285 7.25 -8.11 -5.90
CA SER A 285 6.89 -6.83 -5.27
C SER A 285 5.77 -6.08 -5.99
N VAL A 286 5.80 -6.03 -7.33
CA VAL A 286 4.71 -5.45 -8.12
C VAL A 286 3.39 -6.18 -7.85
N CYS A 287 3.41 -7.51 -7.84
CA CYS A 287 2.24 -8.32 -7.51
C CYS A 287 1.71 -8.02 -6.10
N THR A 288 2.56 -7.81 -5.10
CA THR A 288 2.14 -7.45 -3.74
C THR A 288 1.44 -6.10 -3.71
N ARG A 289 2.02 -5.07 -4.35
CA ARG A 289 1.43 -3.72 -4.35
C ARG A 289 0.07 -3.72 -5.07
N LEU A 290 -0.03 -4.40 -6.20
CA LEU A 290 -1.30 -4.54 -6.94
C LEU A 290 -2.31 -5.43 -6.19
N GLY A 291 -1.84 -6.49 -5.53
CA GLY A 291 -2.68 -7.38 -4.74
C GLY A 291 -3.35 -6.65 -3.58
N VAL A 292 -2.58 -5.87 -2.81
CA VAL A 292 -3.10 -5.01 -1.74
C VAL A 292 -4.07 -3.96 -2.28
N PHE A 293 -3.74 -3.33 -3.41
CA PHE A 293 -4.63 -2.36 -4.06
C PHE A 293 -5.98 -2.99 -4.46
N HIS A 294 -5.96 -4.15 -5.10
CA HIS A 294 -7.18 -4.83 -5.52
C HIS A 294 -7.97 -5.41 -4.34
N ALA A 295 -7.31 -5.82 -3.25
CA ALA A 295 -7.99 -6.27 -2.03
C ALA A 295 -8.83 -5.14 -1.42
N GLY A 296 -8.29 -3.92 -1.34
CA GLY A 296 -9.05 -2.75 -0.90
C GLY A 296 -10.25 -2.42 -1.78
N ARG A 297 -10.08 -2.45 -3.11
CA ARG A 297 -11.20 -2.25 -4.04
C ARG A 297 -12.27 -3.32 -3.89
N ALA A 298 -11.89 -4.58 -3.70
CA ALA A 298 -12.83 -5.66 -3.46
C ALA A 298 -13.59 -5.49 -2.13
N ALA A 299 -12.91 -4.99 -1.08
CA ALA A 299 -13.54 -4.71 0.21
C ALA A 299 -14.55 -3.57 0.14
N LEU A 300 -14.32 -2.58 -0.72
CA LEU A 300 -15.24 -1.46 -0.93
C LEU A 300 -16.47 -1.86 -1.76
N ALA A 301 -16.31 -2.79 -2.70
CA ALA A 301 -17.37 -3.20 -3.61
C ALA A 301 -18.50 -4.01 -2.94
N ASP A 302 -18.18 -4.76 -1.87
CA ASP A 302 -19.14 -5.60 -1.17
C ASP A 302 -19.41 -5.04 0.24
N PRO A 303 -20.64 -4.57 0.54
CA PRO A 303 -20.96 -3.95 1.82
C PRO A 303 -20.79 -4.89 3.01
N LYS A 304 -20.76 -6.22 2.80
CA LYS A 304 -20.55 -7.18 3.90
C LYS A 304 -19.25 -6.93 4.66
N TYR A 305 -18.19 -6.51 3.96
CA TYR A 305 -16.88 -6.25 4.57
C TYR A 305 -16.84 -4.96 5.37
N THR A 306 -17.84 -4.08 5.21
CA THR A 306 -17.99 -2.86 6.01
C THR A 306 -18.96 -3.10 7.17
N VAL A 307 -20.13 -3.69 6.89
CA VAL A 307 -21.23 -3.82 7.88
C VAL A 307 -20.93 -4.88 8.94
N VAL A 308 -20.48 -6.07 8.54
CA VAL A 308 -20.33 -7.20 9.48
C VAL A 308 -19.30 -6.88 10.57
N PRO A 309 -18.07 -6.41 10.25
CA PRO A 309 -17.08 -6.06 11.27
C PRO A 309 -17.55 -4.93 12.19
N GLN A 310 -18.28 -3.95 11.67
CA GLN A 310 -18.83 -2.86 12.49
C GLN A 310 -19.87 -3.36 13.49
N ARG A 311 -20.79 -4.24 13.05
CA ARG A 311 -21.81 -4.83 13.92
C ARG A 311 -21.20 -5.74 15.00
N GLU A 312 -20.17 -6.51 14.65
CA GLU A 312 -19.43 -7.32 15.62
C GLU A 312 -18.78 -6.46 16.71
N ARG A 313 -18.14 -5.34 16.33
CA ARG A 313 -17.55 -4.38 17.29
C ARG A 313 -18.59 -3.74 18.20
N LEU A 314 -19.78 -3.42 17.68
CA LEU A 314 -20.88 -2.86 18.47
C LEU A 314 -21.38 -3.87 19.50
N ARG A 315 -21.69 -5.10 19.08
CA ARG A 315 -22.13 -6.19 19.97
C ARG A 315 -21.10 -6.50 21.05
N ALA A 316 -19.81 -6.49 20.71
CA ALA A 316 -18.75 -6.71 21.69
C ALA A 316 -18.68 -5.59 22.75
N ARG A 317 -18.91 -4.34 22.36
CA ARG A 317 -18.98 -3.20 23.30
C ARG A 317 -20.20 -3.29 24.20
N GLU A 318 -21.36 -3.63 23.64
CA GLU A 318 -22.60 -3.85 24.40
C GLU A 318 -22.43 -4.96 25.44
N ALA A 319 -21.81 -6.09 25.05
CA ALA A 319 -21.53 -7.19 25.98
C ALA A 319 -20.55 -6.80 27.09
N ALA A 320 -19.50 -6.03 26.77
CA ALA A 320 -18.55 -5.54 27.76
C ALA A 320 -19.21 -4.57 28.77
N GLN A 321 -20.09 -3.68 28.29
CA GLN A 321 -20.85 -2.77 29.14
C GLN A 321 -21.84 -3.50 30.05
N ALA A 322 -22.53 -4.52 29.55
CA ALA A 322 -23.42 -5.35 30.35
C ALA A 322 -22.68 -6.10 31.47
N THR A 323 -21.46 -6.56 31.19
CA THR A 323 -20.61 -7.24 32.18
C THR A 323 -20.16 -6.27 33.28
N MET A 324 -19.80 -5.03 32.94
CA MET A 324 -19.42 -3.99 33.92
C MET A 324 -20.60 -3.46 34.74
N ALA A 325 -21.82 -3.52 34.22
CA ALA A 325 -23.02 -3.02 34.89
C ALA A 325 -23.64 -4.03 35.88
N THR A 326 -23.14 -5.27 35.95
CA THR A 326 -23.63 -6.27 36.91
C THR A 326 -22.90 -6.09 38.25
N PRO A 327 -23.56 -5.63 39.33
CA PRO A 327 -22.93 -5.52 40.64
C PRO A 327 -22.62 -6.92 41.16
N SER A 328 -21.45 -7.10 41.78
CA SER A 328 -21.13 -8.32 42.52
C SER A 328 -22.08 -8.45 43.72
N THR A 329 -23.18 -9.16 43.55
CA THR A 329 -23.98 -9.72 44.65
C THR A 329 -23.17 -10.84 45.31
N ASP A 330 -22.12 -10.47 46.03
CA ASP A 330 -21.37 -11.35 46.92
C ASP A 330 -20.94 -10.57 48.17
N HIS A 331 -21.92 -10.25 49.01
CA HIS A 331 -21.68 -9.95 50.42
C HIS A 331 -22.54 -10.88 51.27
N ASN A 332 -21.90 -11.98 51.67
CA ASN A 332 -22.02 -12.69 52.94
C ASN A 332 -23.34 -12.50 53.70
N HIS A 333 -24.28 -13.44 53.51
CA HIS A 333 -25.19 -13.81 54.58
C HIS A 333 -24.42 -14.68 55.58
N ALA A 334 -23.90 -14.06 56.64
CA ALA A 334 -23.61 -14.76 57.89
C ALA A 334 -24.94 -14.96 58.64
N PRO A 335 -25.24 -16.16 59.17
CA PRO A 335 -26.48 -16.39 59.91
C PRO A 335 -26.44 -15.62 61.26
N PRO A 336 -27.59 -15.14 61.76
CA PRO A 336 -27.64 -14.42 63.02
C PRO A 336 -27.32 -15.39 64.17
N THR A 337 -26.40 -14.97 65.04
CA THR A 337 -26.15 -15.62 66.33
C THR A 337 -27.21 -15.13 67.31
N GLU A 338 -27.99 -16.05 67.86
CA GLU A 338 -28.94 -15.77 68.95
C GLU A 338 -28.16 -15.47 70.25
N PRO A 339 -28.56 -14.47 71.05
CA PRO A 339 -28.09 -14.33 72.42
C PRO A 339 -29.00 -15.10 73.39
N THR A 340 -28.35 -15.69 74.39
CA THR A 340 -28.89 -16.34 75.59
C THR A 340 -29.97 -15.56 76.34
#